data_AF-A0A3N4RXI1-F1
#
_entry.id   AF-A0A3N4RXI1-F1
#
_cell.length_a   1.000
_cell.length_b   1.000
_cell.length_c   1.000
_cell.angle_alpha   90.00
_cell.angle_beta   90.00
_cell.angle_gamma   90.00
#
_symmetry.space_group_name_H-M   'P 1'
#
loop_
_entity.id
_entity.type
_entity.pdbx_description
1 polymer ?
#
loop_
_entity_poly.entity_id
_entity_poly.type
_entity_poly.pdbx_seq_one_letter_code
_entity_poly.pdbx_strand_id
1 'polypeptide(L)'
;MENSNRIEGGAFHGPVVQAGEATVIQFAPQPPPRRYRARWIAAVLTAALLGGVGVYLHAVAQDKGHRAPAAVVTPGPAPAVSTPAGERIDNGGGWGPDRPTFLMSSPAAYPVFNSITDDPVQGDERNFVQCRDKQPDAKFGEQMVAVDGHTYQVYLFYDNAVAANLDSMASPTENAHRNPAAELQNARAHVELPAEPLYNPGLTGHLTADNAQEVWDSCDFFAARKVLLRYVPGSARLVTVHTPDAGVPMNGGGAGLADGTGAPIGEQQDGVVGQDAGYLLFDVTVKLS
;
A
#
# COMPACT_ATOMS: atom_id res chain seq x y z
N MET A 1 -21.92 -28.52 10.22
CA MET A 1 -22.31 -27.52 9.20
C MET A 1 -21.06 -26.71 8.96
N GLU A 2 -20.33 -27.09 7.91
CA GLU A 2 -18.96 -26.66 7.64
C GLU A 2 -19.03 -25.85 6.35
N ASN A 3 -18.92 -24.53 6.47
CA ASN A 3 -19.00 -23.62 5.33
C ASN A 3 -17.60 -23.50 4.70
N SER A 4 -17.40 -24.27 3.63
CA SER A 4 -16.24 -24.11 2.74
C SER A 4 -16.54 -23.00 1.73
N ASN A 5 -15.92 -21.83 1.93
CA ASN A 5 -15.89 -20.78 0.90
C ASN A 5 -14.82 -21.14 -0.13
N ARG A 6 -15.26 -21.83 -1.17
CA ARG A 6 -14.51 -22.05 -2.41
C ARG A 6 -14.65 -20.79 -3.28
N ILE A 7 -13.57 -20.04 -3.44
CA ILE A 7 -13.50 -18.96 -4.43
C ILE A 7 -13.05 -19.59 -5.76
N GLU A 8 -13.95 -19.60 -6.74
CA GLU A 8 -13.66 -20.10 -8.09
C GLU A 8 -12.99 -19.00 -8.94
N GLY A 9 -11.79 -19.36 -9.43
CA GLY A 9 -11.06 -18.87 -10.60
C GLY A 9 -11.54 -17.60 -11.33
N GLY A 10 -10.85 -16.49 -11.04
CA GLY A 10 -10.60 -15.45 -12.05
C GLY A 10 -9.40 -15.86 -12.90
N ALA A 11 -9.59 -16.03 -14.21
CA ALA A 11 -8.51 -16.31 -15.14
C ALA A 11 -7.62 -15.07 -15.33
N PHE A 12 -6.36 -15.13 -14.89
CA PHE A 12 -5.38 -14.07 -15.11
C PHE A 12 -4.66 -14.26 -16.45
N HIS A 13 -4.75 -13.24 -17.30
CA HIS A 13 -3.94 -13.08 -18.51
C HIS A 13 -2.83 -12.06 -18.23
N GLY A 14 -1.70 -12.50 -17.67
CA GLY A 14 -0.50 -11.69 -17.52
C GLY A 14 0.78 -12.53 -17.59
N PRO A 15 1.93 -11.96 -17.97
CA PRO A 15 3.14 -12.72 -18.23
C PRO A 15 3.72 -13.31 -16.93
N VAL A 16 3.95 -14.63 -16.94
CA VAL A 16 4.69 -15.35 -15.90
C VAL A 16 6.16 -14.93 -15.99
N VAL A 17 6.66 -14.19 -15.00
CA VAL A 17 8.06 -13.75 -14.96
C VAL A 17 8.92 -14.82 -14.29
N GLN A 18 9.88 -15.35 -15.04
CA GLN A 18 10.87 -16.30 -14.57
C GLN A 18 12.09 -15.56 -13.98
N ALA A 19 12.61 -16.05 -12.85
CA ALA A 19 13.83 -15.55 -12.23
C ALA A 19 15.08 -15.91 -13.06
N GLY A 20 15.41 -15.05 -14.01
CA GLY A 20 16.72 -14.92 -14.64
C GLY A 20 16.90 -13.44 -14.96
N GLU A 21 17.76 -12.76 -14.20
CA GLU A 21 17.98 -11.30 -14.24
C GLU A 21 16.68 -10.49 -14.40
N ALA A 22 15.82 -10.57 -13.38
CA ALA A 22 14.59 -9.77 -13.35
C ALA A 22 14.94 -8.29 -13.26
N THR A 23 14.88 -7.59 -14.38
CA THR A 23 14.71 -6.12 -14.37
C THR A 23 13.27 -5.86 -13.97
N VAL A 24 13.07 -5.65 -12.67
CA VAL A 24 11.79 -5.20 -12.12
C VAL A 24 11.46 -3.86 -12.75
N ILE A 25 10.34 -3.75 -13.47
CA ILE A 25 9.77 -2.45 -13.81
C ILE A 25 9.23 -1.88 -12.50
N GLN A 26 10.09 -1.14 -11.81
CA GLN A 26 9.69 -0.31 -10.69
C GLN A 26 8.77 0.77 -11.23
N PHE A 27 7.47 0.69 -10.92
CA PHE A 27 6.76 1.95 -10.70
C PHE A 27 7.46 2.62 -9.53
N ALA A 28 7.85 3.89 -9.70
CA ALA A 28 8.46 4.65 -8.64
C ALA A 28 7.35 5.23 -7.76
N PRO A 29 7.04 4.67 -6.58
CA PRO A 29 6.37 5.48 -5.57
C PRO A 29 7.31 6.62 -5.21
N GLN A 30 6.78 7.84 -5.30
CA GLN A 30 7.49 9.02 -4.83
C GLN A 30 7.68 8.89 -3.32
N PRO A 31 8.80 9.34 -2.74
CA PRO A 31 8.86 9.53 -1.30
C PRO A 31 7.70 10.47 -0.90
N PRO A 32 6.94 10.17 0.17
CA PRO A 32 5.76 10.95 0.50
C PRO A 32 6.15 12.42 0.68
N PRO A 33 5.61 13.37 -0.13
CA PRO A 33 5.90 14.77 0.04
C PRO A 33 5.43 15.30 1.41
N ARG A 34 6.34 15.99 2.08
CA ARG A 34 6.27 16.46 3.48
C ARG A 34 5.30 17.62 3.75
N ARG A 35 4.13 17.71 3.10
CA ARG A 35 3.22 18.87 3.31
C ARG A 35 1.75 18.48 3.31
N TYR A 36 1.26 18.00 4.46
CA TYR A 36 -0.12 18.22 4.85
C TYR A 36 -0.33 19.73 5.02
N ARG A 37 -1.12 20.34 4.14
CA ARG A 37 -1.71 21.66 4.41
C ARG A 37 -3.18 21.47 4.67
N ALA A 38 -3.53 21.62 5.94
CA ALA A 38 -4.88 21.97 6.37
C ALA A 38 -5.40 23.16 5.56
N ARG A 39 -6.67 23.04 5.13
CA ARG A 39 -7.58 24.07 4.61
C ARG A 39 -7.23 24.68 3.24
N TRP A 40 -8.08 24.40 2.25
CA TRP A 40 -8.59 25.43 1.33
C TRP A 40 -10.07 25.23 1.02
N ILE A 41 -10.91 26.09 1.61
CA ILE A 41 -12.17 26.52 1.03
C ILE A 41 -11.81 27.50 -0.10
N ALA A 42 -12.22 27.24 -1.34
CA ALA A 42 -12.54 28.29 -2.31
C ALA A 42 -13.34 27.72 -3.49
N ALA A 43 -14.52 28.31 -3.67
CA ALA A 43 -15.48 28.07 -4.75
C ALA A 43 -14.87 28.26 -6.15
N VAL A 44 -15.21 27.38 -7.08
CA VAL A 44 -14.97 27.60 -8.53
C VAL A 44 -16.19 28.33 -9.09
N LEU A 45 -16.06 29.64 -9.26
CA LEU A 45 -16.86 30.44 -10.19
C LEU A 45 -15.93 31.07 -11.23
N THR A 46 -16.42 31.08 -12.46
CA THR A 46 -15.95 31.76 -13.68
C THR A 46 -14.82 31.13 -14.49
N ALA A 47 -15.23 30.31 -15.46
CA ALA A 47 -14.61 30.25 -16.77
C ALA A 47 -14.91 31.54 -17.55
N ALA A 48 -13.88 32.19 -18.10
CA ALA A 48 -13.91 32.83 -19.42
C ALA A 48 -12.61 33.62 -19.70
N LEU A 49 -12.03 33.30 -20.86
CA LEU A 49 -11.35 34.18 -21.82
C LEU A 49 -9.84 34.46 -21.70
N LEU A 50 -9.24 34.38 -22.90
CA LEU A 50 -7.89 34.76 -23.36
C LEU A 50 -6.85 33.63 -23.21
N GLY A 51 -6.51 32.82 -24.20
CA GLY A 51 -6.34 33.10 -25.63
C GLY A 51 -4.84 33.20 -25.93
N GLY A 52 -4.28 32.32 -26.77
CA GLY A 52 -2.90 32.52 -27.23
C GLY A 52 -2.19 31.27 -27.77
N VAL A 53 -2.32 31.08 -29.08
CA VAL A 53 -1.59 30.16 -29.96
C VAL A 53 -0.06 30.41 -29.89
N GLY A 54 0.74 29.33 -29.99
CA GLY A 54 2.18 29.42 -30.21
C GLY A 54 2.80 28.10 -30.71
N VAL A 55 2.79 27.90 -32.03
CA VAL A 55 3.50 26.84 -32.76
C VAL A 55 5.00 27.16 -32.80
N TYR A 56 5.87 26.18 -32.53
CA TYR A 56 7.24 26.18 -33.03
C TYR A 56 7.71 24.75 -33.36
N LEU A 57 7.85 24.48 -34.66
CA LEU A 57 8.62 23.37 -35.23
C LEU A 57 10.10 23.77 -35.24
N HIS A 58 11.02 22.87 -34.90
CA HIS A 58 12.40 22.93 -35.38
C HIS A 58 12.97 21.54 -35.69
N ALA A 59 13.84 21.55 -36.69
CA ALA A 59 14.19 20.48 -37.61
C ALA A 59 15.04 19.33 -37.05
N VAL A 60 14.93 18.21 -37.76
CA VAL A 60 15.76 17.00 -37.72
C VAL A 60 17.17 17.29 -38.26
N ALA A 61 18.20 16.77 -37.58
CA ALA A 61 19.49 16.48 -38.18
C ALA A 61 19.85 15.01 -37.90
N GLN A 62 20.02 14.24 -38.98
CA GLN A 62 20.47 12.85 -38.97
C GLN A 62 21.99 12.80 -38.80
N ASP A 63 22.49 11.96 -37.89
CA ASP A 63 23.86 11.46 -37.94
C ASP A 63 23.84 9.97 -38.35
N LYS A 64 24.63 9.63 -39.37
CA LYS A 64 24.72 8.31 -40.00
C LYS A 64 25.92 7.56 -39.42
N GLY A 65 25.70 6.83 -38.33
CA GLY A 65 26.63 5.79 -37.86
C GLY A 65 26.17 4.40 -38.30
N HIS A 66 26.96 3.73 -39.14
CA HIS A 66 26.73 2.33 -39.55
C HIS A 66 26.76 1.38 -38.33
N ARG A 67 25.63 0.75 -38.02
CA ARG A 67 25.57 -0.41 -37.12
C ARG A 67 25.06 -1.60 -37.94
N ALA A 68 25.82 -2.69 -37.97
CA ALA A 68 25.46 -3.94 -38.64
C ALA A 68 24.09 -4.44 -38.16
N PRO A 69 23.30 -5.13 -39.02
CA PRO A 69 22.00 -5.64 -38.61
C PRO A 69 22.18 -6.67 -37.49
N ALA A 70 21.53 -6.43 -36.36
CA ALA A 70 21.45 -7.39 -35.28
C ALA A 70 20.77 -8.67 -35.80
N ALA A 71 21.38 -9.83 -35.54
CA ALA A 71 20.77 -11.11 -35.84
C ALA A 71 19.41 -11.21 -35.14
N VAL A 72 18.37 -11.53 -35.90
CA VAL A 72 17.04 -11.83 -35.36
C VAL A 72 17.13 -13.15 -34.61
N VAL A 73 17.30 -13.09 -33.29
CA VAL A 73 17.13 -14.24 -32.42
C VAL A 73 15.62 -14.43 -32.24
N THR A 74 15.07 -15.49 -32.83
CA THR A 74 13.71 -15.94 -32.53
C THR A 74 13.62 -16.26 -31.04
N PRO A 75 12.67 -15.69 -30.27
CA PRO A 75 12.48 -16.09 -28.88
C PRO A 75 12.12 -17.58 -28.85
N GLY A 76 12.97 -18.37 -28.18
CA GLY A 76 12.57 -19.73 -27.78
C GLY A 76 11.39 -19.64 -26.81
N PRO A 77 10.55 -20.69 -26.71
CA PRO A 77 9.47 -20.72 -25.73
C PRO A 77 10.03 -20.45 -24.33
N ALA A 78 9.38 -19.55 -23.58
CA ALA A 78 9.74 -19.24 -22.20
C ALA A 78 9.70 -20.53 -21.36
N PRO A 79 10.74 -20.84 -20.57
CA PRO A 79 10.70 -21.99 -19.69
C PRO A 79 9.59 -21.81 -18.64
N ALA A 80 8.64 -22.73 -18.58
CA ALA A 80 7.65 -22.76 -17.52
C ALA A 80 8.33 -23.19 -16.21
N VAL A 81 8.39 -22.31 -15.22
CA VAL A 81 8.67 -22.73 -13.84
C VAL A 81 7.39 -23.37 -13.30
N SER A 82 7.25 -24.68 -13.49
CA SER A 82 6.25 -25.45 -12.75
C SER A 82 6.75 -25.60 -11.32
N THR A 83 6.01 -25.10 -10.35
CA THR A 83 6.15 -25.55 -8.97
C THR A 83 6.04 -27.08 -8.91
N PRO A 84 6.70 -27.75 -7.94
CA PRO A 84 6.48 -29.17 -7.71
C PRO A 84 4.97 -29.44 -7.58
N ALA A 85 4.47 -30.45 -8.28
CA ALA A 85 3.05 -30.75 -8.30
C ALA A 85 2.51 -31.00 -6.88
N GLY A 86 1.43 -30.29 -6.50
CA GLY A 86 0.79 -30.40 -5.19
C GLY A 86 1.26 -29.42 -4.12
N GLU A 87 2.19 -28.51 -4.44
CA GLU A 87 2.62 -27.46 -3.51
C GLU A 87 1.62 -26.30 -3.42
N ARG A 88 1.44 -25.76 -2.21
CA ARG A 88 0.63 -24.55 -1.98
C ARG A 88 1.42 -23.33 -2.43
N ILE A 89 0.86 -22.58 -3.37
CA ILE A 89 1.33 -21.25 -3.77
C ILE A 89 0.32 -20.25 -3.23
N ASP A 90 0.81 -19.20 -2.61
CA ASP A 90 0.02 -18.01 -2.36
C ASP A 90 0.26 -17.04 -3.52
N ASN A 91 -0.79 -16.66 -4.23
CA ASN A 91 -0.75 -15.58 -5.22
C ASN A 91 -1.96 -14.67 -4.99
N GLY A 92 -2.41 -14.56 -3.73
CA GLY A 92 -3.60 -13.79 -3.34
C GLY A 92 -3.41 -12.26 -3.40
N GLY A 93 -2.29 -11.81 -3.98
CA GLY A 93 -1.85 -10.42 -4.08
C GLY A 93 -2.93 -9.39 -4.37
N GLY A 94 -2.76 -8.20 -3.80
CA GLY A 94 -3.58 -7.02 -4.05
C GLY A 94 -4.37 -6.61 -2.82
N TRP A 95 -5.50 -5.95 -3.04
CA TRP A 95 -6.32 -5.38 -1.98
C TRP A 95 -7.79 -5.78 -2.07
N GLY A 96 -8.49 -5.64 -0.95
CA GLY A 96 -9.92 -5.85 -0.88
C GLY A 96 -10.52 -5.35 0.43
N PRO A 97 -11.79 -5.67 0.67
CA PRO A 97 -12.75 -6.14 -0.32
C PRO A 97 -13.09 -5.04 -1.34
N ASP A 98 -13.91 -5.39 -2.34
CA ASP A 98 -14.63 -4.40 -3.14
C ASP A 98 -15.41 -3.46 -2.20
N ARG A 99 -15.24 -2.16 -2.40
CA ARG A 99 -15.83 -1.11 -1.58
C ARG A 99 -16.09 0.17 -2.38
N PRO A 100 -17.02 1.03 -1.93
CA PRO A 100 -17.17 2.36 -2.51
C PRO A 100 -15.86 3.13 -2.46
N THR A 101 -15.55 3.83 -3.55
CA THR A 101 -14.38 4.71 -3.64
C THR A 101 -14.80 6.16 -3.80
N PHE A 102 -13.92 7.05 -3.38
CA PHE A 102 -14.13 8.49 -3.31
C PHE A 102 -12.95 9.23 -3.92
N LEU A 103 -13.11 10.53 -4.11
CA LEU A 103 -12.06 11.42 -4.58
C LEU A 103 -11.73 12.44 -3.49
N MET A 104 -10.54 13.00 -3.50
CA MET A 104 -10.17 14.11 -2.61
C MET A 104 -11.15 15.29 -2.72
N SER A 105 -11.68 15.54 -3.92
CA SER A 105 -12.67 16.60 -4.15
C SER A 105 -14.09 16.24 -3.70
N SER A 106 -14.36 14.96 -3.43
CA SER A 106 -15.66 14.46 -2.98
C SER A 106 -15.46 13.27 -2.02
N PRO A 107 -15.00 13.53 -0.79
CA PRO A 107 -14.73 12.47 0.19
C PRO A 107 -16.02 11.79 0.69
N ALA A 108 -15.87 10.73 1.48
CA ALA A 108 -16.98 9.97 2.00
C ALA A 108 -17.84 10.78 2.98
N ALA A 109 -19.15 10.50 2.99
CA ALA A 109 -20.08 11.11 3.94
C ALA A 109 -20.15 10.38 5.30
N TYR A 110 -19.31 9.36 5.48
CA TYR A 110 -19.26 8.48 6.66
C TYR A 110 -17.85 7.90 6.82
N PRO A 111 -17.47 7.41 8.01
CA PRO A 111 -16.14 6.84 8.25
C PRO A 111 -15.88 5.62 7.37
N VAL A 112 -14.77 5.63 6.62
CA VAL A 112 -14.31 4.51 5.80
C VAL A 112 -12.79 4.52 5.71
N PHE A 113 -12.18 3.34 5.74
CA PHE A 113 -10.75 3.22 5.50
C PHE A 113 -10.40 3.38 4.03
N ASN A 114 -9.30 4.10 3.76
CA ASN A 114 -8.47 3.95 2.56
C ASN A 114 -9.29 3.77 1.28
N SER A 115 -10.09 4.78 0.98
CA SER A 115 -11.09 4.73 -0.10
C SER A 115 -11.00 5.93 -1.04
N ILE A 116 -10.03 6.83 -0.86
CA ILE A 116 -9.69 7.85 -1.87
C ILE A 116 -8.81 7.22 -2.96
N THR A 117 -9.12 7.49 -4.22
CA THR A 117 -8.36 6.93 -5.36
C THR A 117 -7.38 7.91 -6.01
N ASP A 118 -7.41 9.18 -5.61
CA ASP A 118 -6.63 10.28 -6.20
C ASP A 118 -5.92 11.13 -5.13
N ASP A 119 -5.49 10.52 -4.02
CA ASP A 119 -4.71 11.23 -3.01
C ASP A 119 -3.38 11.72 -3.65
N PRO A 120 -3.03 13.00 -3.53
CA PRO A 120 -1.85 13.56 -4.21
C PRO A 120 -0.51 13.07 -3.64
N VAL A 121 -0.52 12.42 -2.48
CA VAL A 121 0.65 11.91 -1.75
C VAL A 121 0.71 10.39 -1.86
N GLN A 122 -0.36 9.70 -1.47
CA GLN A 122 -0.47 8.23 -1.44
C GLN A 122 -0.90 7.66 -2.79
N GLY A 123 -1.68 8.40 -3.59
CA GLY A 123 -2.31 7.92 -4.80
C GLY A 123 -3.62 7.19 -4.52
N ASP A 124 -3.71 5.94 -4.95
CA ASP A 124 -4.86 5.08 -4.66
C ASP A 124 -4.67 4.45 -3.29
N GLU A 125 -5.42 4.91 -2.29
CA GLU A 125 -5.27 4.46 -0.91
C GLU A 125 -5.61 2.99 -0.72
N ARG A 126 -6.28 2.36 -1.69
CA ARG A 126 -6.57 0.93 -1.60
C ARG A 126 -5.29 0.08 -1.63
N ASN A 127 -4.22 0.60 -2.23
CA ASN A 127 -2.85 0.10 -2.09
C ASN A 127 -2.19 0.79 -0.88
N PHE A 128 -2.32 0.15 0.28
CA PHE A 128 -1.85 0.67 1.56
C PHE A 128 -0.80 -0.20 2.24
N VAL A 129 -0.44 -1.36 1.69
CA VAL A 129 0.62 -2.23 2.20
C VAL A 129 1.75 -2.30 1.18
N GLN A 130 2.93 -1.86 1.58
CA GLN A 130 4.12 -1.94 0.74
C GLN A 130 5.31 -2.42 1.56
N CYS A 131 6.23 -3.15 0.94
CA CYS A 131 7.48 -3.54 1.58
C CYS A 131 8.68 -2.95 0.86
N ARG A 132 9.79 -2.88 1.57
CA ARG A 132 11.12 -2.67 1.00
C ARG A 132 12.14 -3.52 1.73
N ASP A 133 13.19 -3.91 1.05
CA ASP A 133 14.39 -4.42 1.72
C ASP A 133 14.97 -3.31 2.63
N LYS A 134 15.54 -3.64 3.78
CA LYS A 134 16.23 -2.66 4.64
C LYS A 134 17.65 -2.34 4.19
N GLN A 135 18.11 -2.90 3.08
CA GLN A 135 19.31 -2.42 2.40
C GLN A 135 19.17 -0.95 1.97
N PRO A 136 20.29 -0.20 1.87
CA PRO A 136 20.27 1.16 1.34
C PRO A 136 19.61 1.24 -0.04
N ASP A 137 18.95 2.38 -0.32
CA ASP A 137 18.33 2.72 -1.61
C ASP A 137 17.15 1.85 -2.07
N ALA A 138 16.73 0.87 -1.27
CA ALA A 138 15.54 0.08 -1.53
C ALA A 138 14.27 0.95 -1.46
N LYS A 139 13.40 0.78 -2.46
CA LYS A 139 12.11 1.46 -2.57
C LYS A 139 10.99 0.56 -2.06
N PHE A 140 9.92 1.19 -1.59
CA PHE A 140 8.68 0.49 -1.29
C PHE A 140 8.02 -0.02 -2.57
N GLY A 141 7.30 -1.15 -2.46
CA GLY A 141 6.45 -1.72 -3.50
C GLY A 141 5.67 -2.92 -2.99
N GLU A 142 4.76 -3.43 -3.82
CA GLU A 142 3.84 -4.54 -3.49
C GLU A 142 4.45 -5.92 -3.78
N GLN A 143 5.59 -5.97 -4.48
CA GLN A 143 6.23 -7.22 -4.89
C GLN A 143 7.72 -7.19 -4.54
N MET A 144 8.14 -8.17 -3.76
CA MET A 144 9.50 -8.30 -3.28
C MET A 144 10.15 -9.55 -3.84
N VAL A 145 11.38 -9.43 -4.35
CA VAL A 145 12.26 -10.60 -4.51
C VAL A 145 12.80 -10.94 -3.13
N ALA A 146 12.44 -12.11 -2.62
CA ALA A 146 12.82 -12.55 -1.28
C ALA A 146 14.28 -13.03 -1.25
N VAL A 147 15.09 -12.42 -0.39
CA VAL A 147 16.50 -12.76 -0.19
C VAL A 147 16.67 -13.39 1.18
N ASP A 148 17.32 -14.55 1.22
CA ASP A 148 17.50 -15.34 2.45
C ASP A 148 18.26 -14.55 3.52
N GLY A 149 17.72 -14.51 4.74
CA GLY A 149 18.32 -13.84 5.88
C GLY A 149 18.17 -12.31 5.88
N HIS A 150 17.52 -11.72 4.87
CA HIS A 150 17.28 -10.28 4.84
C HIS A 150 16.11 -9.87 5.76
N THR A 151 16.14 -8.60 6.18
CA THR A 151 15.05 -7.95 6.88
C THR A 151 14.40 -6.95 5.93
N TYR A 152 13.08 -6.98 5.87
CA TYR A 152 12.27 -6.07 5.08
C TYR A 152 11.49 -5.16 6.02
N GLN A 153 11.37 -3.89 5.66
CA GLN A 153 10.48 -2.96 6.33
C GLN A 153 9.16 -2.91 5.56
N VAL A 154 8.08 -3.01 6.30
CA VAL A 154 6.71 -2.92 5.82
C VAL A 154 6.16 -1.54 6.19
N TYR A 155 5.44 -0.97 5.25
CA TYR A 155 4.66 0.24 5.36
C TYR A 155 3.19 -0.15 5.27
N LEU A 156 2.38 0.21 6.27
CA LEU A 156 0.94 0.00 6.30
C LEU A 156 0.25 1.33 6.54
N PHE A 157 -0.32 1.92 5.50
CA PHE A 157 -1.03 3.20 5.52
C PHE A 157 -2.46 3.04 6.02
N TYR A 158 -2.94 4.03 6.75
CA TYR A 158 -4.33 4.17 7.11
C TYR A 158 -4.76 5.63 7.02
N ASP A 159 -5.97 5.82 6.53
CA ASP A 159 -6.69 7.08 6.51
C ASP A 159 -8.19 6.82 6.71
N ASN A 160 -8.87 7.84 7.25
CA ASN A 160 -10.31 7.90 7.29
C ASN A 160 -10.80 8.87 6.20
N ALA A 161 -11.25 8.32 5.08
CA ALA A 161 -11.64 9.09 3.90
C ALA A 161 -12.97 9.87 4.05
N VAL A 162 -13.47 10.05 5.28
CA VAL A 162 -14.63 10.91 5.58
C VAL A 162 -14.32 12.37 5.20
N ALA A 163 -15.34 13.16 4.91
CA ALA A 163 -15.15 14.56 4.58
C ALA A 163 -14.77 15.41 5.82
N ALA A 164 -13.75 16.26 5.70
CA ALA A 164 -13.22 17.09 6.79
C ALA A 164 -14.27 17.99 7.47
N ASN A 165 -15.29 18.44 6.73
CA ASN A 165 -16.37 19.22 7.32
C ASN A 165 -17.26 18.38 8.26
N LEU A 166 -17.31 17.06 8.11
CA LEU A 166 -18.06 16.16 9.01
C LEU A 166 -17.32 15.94 10.33
N ASP A 167 -15.99 15.81 10.29
CA ASP A 167 -15.15 15.69 11.50
C ASP A 167 -15.15 16.99 12.31
N SER A 168 -15.02 18.13 11.63
CA SER A 168 -15.04 19.45 12.26
C SER A 168 -16.45 19.95 12.65
N MET A 169 -17.54 19.32 12.19
CA MET A 169 -18.91 19.78 12.44
C MET A 169 -19.35 19.71 13.91
N ALA A 170 -18.59 19.05 14.78
CA ALA A 170 -18.90 18.99 16.21
C ALA A 170 -18.54 20.27 16.99
N SER A 171 -17.87 21.28 16.40
CA SER A 171 -17.89 22.65 16.97
C SER A 171 -17.41 23.73 15.98
N PRO A 172 -18.07 24.90 15.91
CA PRO A 172 -17.68 26.03 15.05
C PRO A 172 -16.54 26.90 15.62
N THR A 173 -15.92 26.51 16.74
CA THR A 173 -14.80 27.25 17.35
C THR A 173 -13.46 26.59 17.02
N GLU A 174 -12.40 27.36 16.81
CA GLU A 174 -11.07 26.88 16.34
C GLU A 174 -10.36 25.84 17.25
N ASN A 175 -10.99 25.42 18.35
CA ASN A 175 -10.59 24.32 19.24
C ASN A 175 -11.67 23.22 19.25
N ALA A 176 -12.25 22.95 18.08
CA ALA A 176 -13.47 22.21 17.91
C ALA A 176 -13.33 20.75 18.34
N HIS A 177 -14.25 20.31 19.19
CA HIS A 177 -14.34 18.92 19.61
C HIS A 177 -14.62 18.08 18.36
N ARG A 178 -13.85 16.99 18.20
CA ARG A 178 -13.99 16.02 17.12
C ARG A 178 -15.42 15.49 17.07
N ASN A 179 -15.94 15.14 15.89
CA ASN A 179 -17.25 14.52 15.76
C ASN A 179 -17.09 13.01 15.83
N PRO A 180 -17.45 12.33 16.93
CA PRO A 180 -17.21 10.89 17.06
C PRO A 180 -17.95 10.06 16.00
N ALA A 181 -19.03 10.61 15.40
CA ALA A 181 -19.75 9.96 14.30
C ALA A 181 -19.00 10.00 12.97
N ALA A 182 -18.01 10.90 12.83
CA ALA A 182 -17.13 11.00 11.67
C ALA A 182 -15.78 10.28 11.90
N GLU A 183 -15.45 9.89 13.13
CA GLU A 183 -14.22 9.16 13.43
C GLU A 183 -14.43 7.64 13.26
N LEU A 184 -13.37 6.93 12.89
CA LEU A 184 -13.31 5.47 13.03
C LEU A 184 -13.11 5.13 14.50
N GLN A 185 -13.89 4.16 15.00
CA GLN A 185 -13.91 3.76 16.41
C GLN A 185 -13.34 2.37 16.60
N ASN A 186 -12.54 2.19 17.66
CA ASN A 186 -11.78 0.95 17.92
C ASN A 186 -10.99 0.51 16.68
N ALA A 187 -10.43 1.48 15.95
CA ALA A 187 -9.63 1.27 14.76
C ALA A 187 -8.35 0.51 15.10
N ARG A 188 -8.07 -0.56 14.36
CA ARG A 188 -6.91 -1.43 14.57
C ARG A 188 -6.26 -1.80 13.25
N ALA A 189 -4.96 -2.03 13.33
CA ALA A 189 -4.19 -2.68 12.28
C ALA A 189 -3.71 -4.06 12.75
N HIS A 190 -3.73 -5.04 11.87
CA HIS A 190 -3.05 -6.31 12.08
C HIS A 190 -2.44 -6.83 10.77
N VAL A 191 -1.57 -7.82 10.87
CA VAL A 191 -0.92 -8.46 9.74
C VAL A 191 -1.04 -9.97 9.84
N GLU A 192 -1.37 -10.57 8.72
CA GLU A 192 -1.35 -12.01 8.55
C GLU A 192 -0.05 -12.42 7.86
N LEU A 193 0.64 -13.36 8.50
CA LEU A 193 1.86 -13.98 8.00
C LEU A 193 1.65 -15.49 7.87
N PRO A 194 2.19 -16.14 6.84
CA PRO A 194 2.16 -17.59 6.76
C PRO A 194 2.77 -18.26 7.99
N ALA A 195 2.01 -19.17 8.61
CA ALA A 195 2.50 -19.98 9.72
C ALA A 195 3.70 -20.86 9.31
N GLU A 196 3.63 -21.41 8.09
CA GLU A 196 4.62 -22.31 7.51
C GLU A 196 5.25 -21.72 6.25
N PRO A 197 6.45 -22.18 5.82
CA PRO A 197 7.07 -21.71 4.58
C PRO A 197 6.19 -22.00 3.35
N LEU A 198 6.02 -21.02 2.46
CA LEU A 198 5.21 -21.15 1.24
C LEU A 198 5.92 -20.58 0.01
N TYR A 199 5.49 -20.98 -1.19
CA TYR A 199 5.86 -20.25 -2.40
C TYR A 199 5.03 -18.98 -2.51
N ASN A 200 5.70 -17.87 -2.83
CA ASN A 200 5.10 -16.56 -3.08
C ASN A 200 4.22 -15.98 -1.95
N PRO A 201 4.55 -16.14 -0.64
CA PRO A 201 3.65 -15.70 0.41
C PRO A 201 3.34 -14.20 0.35
N GLY A 202 2.07 -13.87 0.54
CA GLY A 202 1.64 -12.52 0.88
C GLY A 202 1.90 -12.22 2.35
N LEU A 203 2.33 -10.99 2.61
CA LEU A 203 2.12 -10.32 3.89
C LEU A 203 0.87 -9.47 3.75
N THR A 204 -0.21 -9.86 4.40
CA THR A 204 -1.50 -9.16 4.28
C THR A 204 -1.72 -8.27 5.48
N GLY A 205 -1.80 -6.96 5.27
CA GLY A 205 -2.19 -5.99 6.29
C GLY A 205 -3.70 -5.78 6.26
N HIS A 206 -4.29 -5.66 7.43
CA HIS A 206 -5.72 -5.50 7.63
C HIS A 206 -5.99 -4.28 8.50
N LEU A 207 -7.03 -3.53 8.14
CA LEU A 207 -7.56 -2.40 8.91
C LEU A 207 -9.00 -2.68 9.29
N THR A 208 -9.29 -2.61 10.59
CA THR A 208 -10.62 -2.89 11.16
C THR A 208 -11.07 -1.73 12.03
N ALA A 209 -12.37 -1.47 12.09
CA ALA A 209 -12.99 -0.56 13.05
C ALA A 209 -14.43 -1.00 13.30
N ASP A 210 -15.01 -0.63 14.44
CA ASP A 210 -16.37 -1.05 14.82
C ASP A 210 -17.44 -0.45 13.88
N ASN A 211 -17.16 0.69 13.27
CA ASN A 211 -18.08 1.47 12.44
C ASN A 211 -17.67 1.60 10.98
N ALA A 212 -16.74 0.77 10.50
CA ALA A 212 -16.36 0.71 9.09
C ALA A 212 -16.16 -0.73 8.62
N GLN A 213 -16.26 -0.93 7.31
CA GLN A 213 -15.90 -2.20 6.69
C GLN A 213 -14.39 -2.44 6.83
N GLU A 214 -14.01 -3.66 7.19
CA GLU A 214 -12.62 -4.10 7.17
C GLU A 214 -12.05 -4.04 5.74
N VAL A 215 -10.81 -3.60 5.62
CA VAL A 215 -10.06 -3.60 4.36
C VAL A 215 -8.72 -4.30 4.54
N TRP A 216 -8.25 -4.94 3.47
CA TRP A 216 -6.98 -5.64 3.42
C TRP A 216 -6.20 -5.26 2.18
N ASP A 217 -4.88 -5.35 2.27
CA ASP A 217 -3.94 -5.21 1.16
C ASP A 217 -2.68 -6.04 1.44
N SER A 218 -1.96 -6.44 0.41
CA SER A 218 -0.82 -7.33 0.55
C SER A 218 0.44 -6.86 -0.15
N CYS A 219 1.56 -7.31 0.40
CA CYS A 219 2.86 -7.24 -0.23
C CYS A 219 3.42 -8.66 -0.36
N ASP A 220 3.73 -9.08 -1.58
CA ASP A 220 4.02 -10.47 -1.92
C ASP A 220 5.52 -10.74 -2.10
N PHE A 221 5.98 -11.89 -1.64
CA PHE A 221 7.41 -12.27 -1.62
C PHE A 221 7.72 -13.42 -2.57
N PHE A 222 8.43 -13.15 -3.66
CA PHE A 222 8.77 -14.12 -4.70
C PHE A 222 10.17 -14.70 -4.52
N ALA A 223 10.28 -16.03 -4.60
CA ALA A 223 11.55 -16.75 -4.68
C ALA A 223 11.41 -18.12 -5.34
N ALA A 224 12.53 -18.69 -5.78
CA ALA A 224 12.58 -20.06 -6.31
C ALA A 224 12.42 -21.15 -5.23
N ARG A 225 12.36 -20.74 -3.95
CA ARG A 225 12.25 -21.61 -2.76
C ARG A 225 11.13 -21.10 -1.88
N LYS A 226 10.60 -21.96 -0.99
CA LYS A 226 9.57 -21.51 -0.04
C LYS A 226 10.16 -20.43 0.87
N VAL A 227 9.37 -19.40 1.10
CA VAL A 227 9.68 -18.24 1.91
C VAL A 227 8.94 -18.37 3.25
N LEU A 228 9.67 -18.15 4.33
CA LEU A 228 9.11 -18.00 5.66
C LEU A 228 9.24 -16.53 6.09
N LEU A 229 8.11 -15.92 6.42
CA LEU A 229 8.04 -14.56 6.94
C LEU A 229 7.87 -14.59 8.46
N ARG A 230 8.61 -13.74 9.18
CA ARG A 230 8.49 -13.58 10.63
C ARG A 230 8.55 -12.12 11.03
N TYR A 231 7.51 -11.66 11.73
CA TYR A 231 7.49 -10.35 12.38
C TYR A 231 8.67 -10.19 13.34
N VAL A 232 9.26 -9.00 13.37
CA VAL A 232 10.30 -8.63 14.34
C VAL A 232 9.63 -7.89 15.50
N PRO A 233 9.51 -8.51 16.69
CA PRO A 233 8.86 -7.88 17.84
C PRO A 233 9.52 -6.56 18.24
N GLY A 234 8.71 -5.54 18.55
CA GLY A 234 9.19 -4.23 18.96
C GLY A 234 9.70 -3.34 17.82
N SER A 235 9.62 -3.79 16.57
CA SER A 235 10.02 -2.99 15.41
C SER A 235 8.98 -1.94 15.00
N ALA A 236 7.72 -2.11 15.42
CA ALA A 236 6.62 -1.27 14.97
C ALA A 236 6.71 0.18 15.46
N ARG A 237 6.54 1.11 14.52
CA ARG A 237 6.51 2.55 14.74
C ARG A 237 5.29 3.15 14.04
N LEU A 238 4.62 4.06 14.71
CA LEU A 238 3.58 4.90 14.14
C LEU A 238 4.21 6.17 13.58
N VAL A 239 3.84 6.53 12.36
CA VAL A 239 4.13 7.84 11.77
C VAL A 239 2.82 8.55 11.41
N THR A 240 2.69 9.78 11.89
CA THR A 240 1.67 10.75 11.50
C THR A 240 2.33 12.10 11.20
N VAL A 241 1.53 13.06 10.71
CA VAL A 241 1.93 14.46 10.54
C VAL A 241 2.52 15.11 11.81
N HIS A 242 2.14 14.62 12.99
CA HIS A 242 2.56 15.18 14.29
C HIS A 242 3.72 14.41 14.94
N THR A 243 4.21 13.36 14.30
CA THR A 243 5.36 12.58 14.78
C THR A 243 6.66 12.94 14.05
N PRO A 244 7.85 12.64 14.62
CA PRO A 244 9.11 12.74 13.88
C PRO A 244 9.12 11.85 12.63
N ASP A 245 9.97 12.15 11.65
CA ASP A 245 10.08 11.37 10.39
C ASP A 245 10.36 9.86 10.63
N ALA A 246 11.03 9.53 11.74
CA ALA A 246 11.29 8.14 12.14
C ALA A 246 10.10 7.45 12.84
N GLY A 247 9.02 8.16 13.12
CA GLY A 247 7.87 7.70 13.89
C GLY A 247 8.14 7.55 15.39
N VAL A 248 7.07 7.28 16.14
CA VAL A 248 7.10 6.92 17.56
C VAL A 248 6.88 5.42 17.72
N PRO A 249 7.47 4.75 18.74
CA PRO A 249 7.19 3.34 18.99
C PRO A 249 5.70 3.08 19.18
N MET A 250 5.20 1.95 18.67
CA MET A 250 3.86 1.53 19.01
C MET A 250 3.76 1.08 20.48
N ASN A 251 2.63 1.34 21.13
CA ASN A 251 2.30 0.86 22.47
C ASN A 251 2.44 -0.67 22.51
N GLY A 252 3.07 -1.18 23.57
CA GLY A 252 3.40 -2.60 23.66
C GLY A 252 4.35 -3.12 22.56
N GLY A 253 5.05 -2.24 21.84
CA GLY A 253 5.93 -2.62 20.73
C GLY A 253 5.19 -3.12 19.48
N GLY A 254 3.91 -2.76 19.32
CA GLY A 254 3.04 -3.30 18.29
C GLY A 254 2.55 -4.71 18.60
N ALA A 255 2.50 -5.09 19.87
CA ALA A 255 1.74 -6.26 20.31
C ALA A 255 0.32 -6.17 19.73
N GLY A 256 -0.19 -7.26 19.16
CA GLY A 256 -1.42 -7.24 18.39
C GLY A 256 -1.25 -7.29 16.88
N LEU A 257 -0.13 -6.78 16.34
CA LEU A 257 0.05 -6.74 14.88
C LEU A 257 0.09 -8.15 14.27
N ALA A 258 0.95 -9.03 14.76
CA ALA A 258 1.18 -10.35 14.15
C ALA A 258 0.49 -11.53 14.87
N ASP A 259 -0.34 -11.26 15.87
CA ASP A 259 -1.08 -12.28 16.64
C ASP A 259 -2.59 -12.29 16.36
N GLY A 260 -3.05 -11.43 15.45
CA GLY A 260 -4.45 -11.31 15.02
C GLY A 260 -5.35 -10.49 15.94
N THR A 261 -4.88 -10.04 17.12
CA THR A 261 -5.73 -9.24 18.03
C THR A 261 -5.85 -7.77 17.61
N GLY A 262 -4.94 -7.29 16.76
CA GLY A 262 -4.93 -5.93 16.22
C GLY A 262 -4.41 -4.89 17.19
N ALA A 263 -3.38 -4.15 16.75
CA ALA A 263 -2.85 -3.01 17.48
C ALA A 263 -3.75 -1.78 17.24
N PRO A 264 -4.13 -1.03 18.29
CA PRO A 264 -4.91 0.19 18.13
C PRO A 264 -4.10 1.23 17.34
N ILE A 265 -4.75 1.85 16.36
CA ILE A 265 -4.19 2.91 15.53
C ILE A 265 -4.84 4.27 15.83
N GLY A 266 -4.47 5.30 15.09
CA GLY A 266 -4.73 6.69 15.44
C GLY A 266 -3.51 7.33 16.10
N GLU A 267 -3.44 8.65 16.07
CA GLU A 267 -2.28 9.42 16.54
C GLU A 267 -1.89 9.09 17.99
N GLN A 268 -2.89 8.88 18.85
CA GLN A 268 -2.70 8.54 20.26
C GLN A 268 -2.63 7.02 20.49
N GLN A 269 -2.77 6.21 19.44
CA GLN A 269 -2.84 4.75 19.51
C GLN A 269 -3.95 4.25 20.46
N ASP A 270 -5.09 4.93 20.42
CA ASP A 270 -6.28 4.70 21.25
C ASP A 270 -7.43 4.05 20.47
N GLY A 271 -7.24 3.80 19.17
CA GLY A 271 -8.25 3.26 18.28
C GLY A 271 -9.22 4.32 17.75
N VAL A 272 -8.89 5.61 17.84
CA VAL A 272 -9.68 6.69 17.26
C VAL A 272 -8.94 7.33 16.09
N VAL A 273 -9.51 7.26 14.90
CA VAL A 273 -8.95 7.86 13.67
C VAL A 273 -9.92 8.90 13.12
N GLY A 274 -9.56 10.18 13.30
CA GLY A 274 -10.21 11.32 12.64
C GLY A 274 -9.63 11.55 11.24
N GLN A 275 -9.53 12.80 10.80
CA GLN A 275 -8.98 13.16 9.48
C GLN A 275 -7.46 13.02 9.30
N ASP A 276 -6.70 12.86 10.39
CA ASP A 276 -5.26 12.76 10.28
C ASP A 276 -4.86 11.32 9.93
N ALA A 277 -4.45 11.13 8.67
CA ALA A 277 -3.88 9.89 8.19
C ALA A 277 -2.56 9.55 8.91
N GLY A 278 -2.19 8.27 8.86
CA GLY A 278 -0.92 7.80 9.36
C GLY A 278 -0.48 6.52 8.68
N TYR A 279 0.69 6.04 9.07
CA TYR A 279 1.16 4.74 8.64
C TYR A 279 1.99 4.07 9.72
N LEU A 280 2.02 2.74 9.67
CA LEU A 280 2.88 1.92 10.49
C LEU A 280 4.12 1.53 9.69
N LEU A 281 5.28 1.59 10.34
CA LEU A 281 6.51 0.99 9.87
C LEU A 281 6.88 -0.16 10.80
N PHE A 282 7.07 -1.36 10.28
CA PHE A 282 7.53 -2.49 11.07
C PHE A 282 8.38 -3.44 10.23
N ASP A 283 9.13 -4.31 10.89
CA ASP A 283 10.09 -5.18 10.21
C ASP A 283 9.61 -6.63 10.18
N VAL A 284 9.91 -7.32 9.09
CA VAL A 284 9.81 -8.77 8.94
C VAL A 284 11.13 -9.36 8.47
N THR A 285 11.43 -10.58 8.89
CA THR A 285 12.59 -11.34 8.40
C THR A 285 12.15 -12.41 7.40
N VAL A 286 13.01 -12.65 6.42
CA VAL A 286 12.85 -13.68 5.40
C VAL A 286 13.82 -14.84 5.67
N LYS A 287 13.31 -16.06 5.60
CA LYS A 287 14.12 -17.29 5.53
C LYS A 287 13.63 -18.17 4.38
N LEU A 288 14.56 -18.64 3.55
CA LEU A 288 14.27 -19.55 2.45
C LEU A 288 14.56 -21.01 2.87
N SER A 289 13.70 -21.95 2.49
CA SER A 289 13.90 -23.40 2.71
C SER A 289 14.54 -24.06 1.50
#